data_AF-A0A534ZXW4-F1
#
_entry.id   AF-A0A534ZXW4-F1
#
_cell.length_a   1.000
_cell.length_b   1.000
_cell.length_c   1.000
_cell.angle_alpha   90.00
_cell.angle_beta   90.00
_cell.angle_gamma   90.00
#
_symmetry.space_group_name_H-M   'P 1'
#
loop_
_entity.id
_entity.type
_entity.pdbx_description
1 polymer ?
#
loop_
_entity_poly.entity_id
_entity_poly.type
_entity_poly.pdbx_seq_one_letter_code
_entity_poly.pdbx_strand_id
1 'polypeptide(L)'
;GTVITCAGTGQDGDLQEGAPLAYVDNGDGTVTDVNTGLMWEKLSNDGTVHDKDNTYTWANAFAEHVATLNDTRFAGRDDWRLPNVRELQSIANYQDLLPAVSPAFDDHCSSGCNVTACSCTFAGDYWSSTSSETSPSHAWFVDFQDGLVATGSKTGTGPVRAVRGGSTSCPLPATGQTTCWDSSGTVIPCAGTGQDGELQEGAPLAYVDNGDGTVTDVNTGLMWEKLSNDGTVHDQDNTYTWANAFAGHVATLNDARFAGHDDWRLPNVRELQSILDYDTIQPAVTPAFDDHCSPGCSATTCSCTFSGDYWSSTSSVSGASNAWFVGFLYANVDAFGRTGGKSGTASVRAVRSASISTTTSTSTTSTTSSTTTTQEPTTTTTTTTSTTTASTTTTTTTTTTTTLPAGSCGDVNADGRVDIADALLVAQFDVGLRECGIAPFTNPSACDVNLDGACNIGDALRMAQCDVGLISCAFTCRPFTCP
;
A
#
# COMPACT_ATOMS: atom_id res chain seq x y z
N GLY A 1 10.07 -22.93 15.29
CA GLY A 1 9.64 -23.33 13.93
C GLY A 1 10.86 -23.49 13.07
N THR A 2 10.80 -24.33 12.03
CA THR A 2 11.87 -24.44 11.03
C THR A 2 11.63 -23.39 9.95
N VAL A 3 12.66 -22.64 9.56
CA VAL A 3 12.58 -21.72 8.40
C VAL A 3 12.39 -22.57 7.13
N ILE A 4 11.37 -22.27 6.36
CA ILE A 4 11.07 -22.94 5.08
C ILE A 4 11.46 -22.04 3.90
N THR A 5 11.63 -22.63 2.72
CA THR A 5 11.74 -21.86 1.48
C THR A 5 10.42 -21.14 1.20
N CYS A 6 10.46 -19.84 0.91
CA CYS A 6 9.24 -19.03 0.75
C CYS A 6 8.40 -19.45 -0.46
N ALA A 7 9.02 -19.91 -1.54
CA ALA A 7 8.37 -20.15 -2.83
C ALA A 7 7.12 -21.04 -2.75
N GLY A 8 5.97 -20.51 -3.20
CA GLY A 8 4.71 -21.22 -3.36
C GLY A 8 3.96 -21.45 -2.04
N THR A 9 4.30 -20.70 -0.99
CA THR A 9 3.61 -20.79 0.31
C THR A 9 2.41 -19.84 0.39
N GLY A 10 2.37 -18.79 -0.45
CA GLY A 10 1.37 -17.73 -0.38
C GLY A 10 1.48 -16.84 0.86
N GLN A 11 2.52 -17.03 1.67
CA GLN A 11 2.79 -16.21 2.85
C GLN A 11 3.39 -14.87 2.43
N ASP A 12 3.33 -13.88 3.31
CA ASP A 12 3.85 -12.54 3.03
C ASP A 12 5.35 -12.55 2.64
N GLY A 13 6.16 -13.42 3.25
CA GLY A 13 7.57 -13.57 2.88
C GLY A 13 7.82 -14.19 1.49
N ASP A 14 6.81 -14.82 0.88
CA ASP A 14 6.82 -15.35 -0.50
C ASP A 14 6.38 -14.29 -1.50
N LEU A 15 5.21 -13.69 -1.24
CA LEU A 15 4.59 -12.76 -2.18
C LEU A 15 5.20 -11.35 -2.12
N GLN A 16 5.61 -10.92 -0.93
CA GLN A 16 6.19 -9.59 -0.66
C GLN A 16 5.36 -8.46 -1.30
N GLU A 17 4.04 -8.55 -1.13
CA GLU A 17 3.09 -7.61 -1.73
C GLU A 17 3.24 -6.22 -1.11
N GLY A 18 3.13 -5.19 -1.96
CA GLY A 18 3.34 -3.80 -1.59
C GLY A 18 4.73 -3.28 -1.93
N ALA A 19 4.92 -1.97 -1.75
CA ALA A 19 6.21 -1.34 -1.97
C ALA A 19 7.19 -1.70 -0.83
N PRO A 20 8.45 -2.04 -1.15
CA PRO A 20 9.49 -2.16 -0.12
C PRO A 20 9.60 -0.88 0.71
N LEU A 21 9.88 -1.02 2.01
CA LEU A 21 10.15 0.14 2.88
C LEU A 21 11.38 0.90 2.35
N ALA A 22 11.22 2.22 2.16
CA ALA A 22 12.24 3.06 1.56
C ALA A 22 12.36 4.39 2.33
N TYR A 23 13.54 4.64 2.89
CA TYR A 23 13.81 5.79 3.75
C TYR A 23 15.07 6.53 3.33
N VAL A 24 15.07 7.84 3.50
CA VAL A 24 16.22 8.72 3.25
C VAL A 24 16.52 9.51 4.52
N ASP A 25 17.71 9.35 5.09
CA ASP A 25 18.21 10.26 6.13
C ASP A 25 18.63 11.58 5.48
N ASN A 26 18.03 12.68 5.92
CA ASN A 26 18.28 14.01 5.37
C ASN A 26 19.53 14.68 5.95
N GLY A 27 20.17 14.08 6.97
CA GLY A 27 21.38 14.59 7.62
C GLY A 27 21.15 15.82 8.52
N ASP A 28 19.90 16.24 8.68
CA ASP A 28 19.48 17.39 9.49
C ASP A 28 18.72 16.99 10.77
N GLY A 29 18.73 15.69 11.09
CA GLY A 29 17.94 15.12 12.19
C GLY A 29 16.59 14.56 11.76
N THR A 30 16.30 14.48 10.45
CA THR A 30 15.04 13.92 9.94
C THR A 30 15.25 12.76 8.97
N VAL A 31 14.23 11.90 8.86
CA VAL A 31 14.16 10.80 7.89
C VAL A 31 12.90 10.98 7.03
N THR A 32 13.05 10.92 5.71
CA THR A 32 11.92 10.92 4.77
C THR A 32 11.55 9.49 4.38
N ASP A 33 10.28 9.14 4.56
CA ASP A 33 9.66 7.97 3.97
C ASP A 33 9.32 8.27 2.51
N VAL A 34 9.97 7.55 1.59
CA VAL A 34 9.86 7.77 0.14
C VAL A 34 8.49 7.34 -0.37
N ASN A 35 7.87 6.33 0.25
CA ASN A 35 6.59 5.79 -0.20
C ASN A 35 5.44 6.73 0.17
N THR A 36 5.46 7.25 1.40
CA THR A 36 4.37 8.08 1.93
C THR A 36 4.62 9.57 1.78
N GLY A 37 5.87 9.99 1.54
CA GLY A 37 6.29 11.40 1.56
C GLY A 37 6.29 12.02 2.97
N LEU A 38 6.07 11.22 4.02
CA LEU A 38 6.15 11.67 5.41
C LEU A 38 7.62 11.93 5.77
N MET A 39 7.84 12.97 6.58
CA MET A 39 9.13 13.28 7.16
C MET A 39 9.04 13.12 8.67
N TRP A 40 9.94 12.31 9.19
CA TRP A 40 9.98 11.86 10.57
C TRP A 40 11.14 12.50 11.32
N GLU A 41 10.90 12.84 12.57
CA GLU A 41 11.94 13.16 13.54
C GLU A 41 12.84 11.93 13.77
N LYS A 42 14.17 12.09 13.74
CA LYS A 42 15.12 11.13 14.32
C LYS A 42 15.21 11.35 15.82
N LEU A 43 15.42 10.28 16.57
CA LEU A 43 15.66 10.38 18.02
C LEU A 43 17.13 10.15 18.33
N SER A 44 17.58 10.73 19.43
CA SER A 44 18.95 10.69 19.96
C SER A 44 19.03 9.83 21.23
N ASN A 45 20.21 9.80 21.85
CA ASN A 45 20.44 9.22 23.17
C ASN A 45 21.40 10.14 23.96
N ASP A 46 21.02 11.41 24.09
CA ASP A 46 21.87 12.50 24.59
C ASP A 46 21.22 13.40 25.66
N GLY A 47 20.01 13.06 26.13
CA GLY A 47 19.23 13.78 27.12
C GLY A 47 18.59 15.08 26.62
N THR A 48 18.60 15.32 25.30
CA THR A 48 17.90 16.47 24.69
C THR A 48 16.40 16.19 24.51
N VAL A 49 15.66 17.12 23.91
CA VAL A 49 14.24 16.92 23.58
C VAL A 49 14.02 15.72 22.64
N HIS A 50 15.02 15.37 21.84
CA HIS A 50 14.96 14.26 20.88
C HIS A 50 15.35 12.91 21.49
N ASP A 51 15.65 12.84 22.79
CA ASP A 51 16.13 11.60 23.40
C ASP A 51 15.06 10.49 23.34
N LYS A 52 15.45 9.29 22.89
CA LYS A 52 14.54 8.13 22.79
C LYS A 52 13.91 7.72 24.12
N ASP A 53 14.54 8.04 25.25
CA ASP A 53 14.08 7.69 26.60
C ASP A 53 13.15 8.77 27.20
N ASN A 54 12.89 9.86 26.47
CA ASN A 54 11.86 10.82 26.85
C ASN A 54 10.48 10.18 26.76
N THR A 55 9.67 10.39 27.81
CA THR A 55 8.30 9.88 27.88
C THR A 55 7.35 11.00 28.28
N TYR A 56 6.16 10.94 27.72
CA TYR A 56 5.13 11.97 27.89
C TYR A 56 3.80 11.31 28.19
N THR A 57 2.97 11.96 29.01
CA THR A 57 1.54 11.66 28.98
C THR A 57 1.00 11.98 27.59
N TRP A 58 -0.11 11.37 27.21
CA TRP A 58 -0.67 11.60 25.89
C TRP A 58 -0.96 13.08 25.63
N ALA A 59 -1.45 13.82 26.62
CA ALA A 59 -1.65 15.28 26.51
C ALA A 59 -0.32 16.05 26.37
N ASN A 60 0.72 15.65 27.11
CA ASN A 60 2.02 16.31 27.06
C ASN A 60 2.79 16.01 25.77
N ALA A 61 2.48 14.91 25.06
CA ALA A 61 3.02 14.67 23.72
C ALA A 61 2.74 15.85 22.78
N PHE A 62 1.52 16.40 22.82
CA PHE A 62 1.14 17.59 22.05
C PHE A 62 1.68 18.87 22.70
N ALA A 63 1.41 19.07 23.99
CA ALA A 63 1.62 20.35 24.67
C ALA A 63 3.10 20.64 25.00
N GLU A 64 3.95 19.61 25.06
CA GLU A 64 5.37 19.73 25.41
C GLU A 64 6.27 19.34 24.24
N HIS A 65 6.22 18.08 23.78
CA HIS A 65 7.16 17.60 22.74
C HIS A 65 6.93 18.28 21.38
N VAL A 66 5.72 18.12 20.82
CA VAL A 66 5.36 18.71 19.51
C VAL A 66 5.45 20.23 19.55
N ALA A 67 4.95 20.87 20.61
CA ALA A 67 5.06 22.31 20.80
C ALA A 67 6.53 22.78 20.80
N THR A 68 7.43 22.08 21.50
CA THR A 68 8.86 22.42 21.55
C THR A 68 9.52 22.30 20.18
N LEU A 69 9.24 21.23 19.43
CA LEU A 69 9.75 21.04 18.07
C LEU A 69 9.36 22.21 17.15
N ASN A 70 8.10 22.65 17.24
CA ASN A 70 7.58 23.74 16.42
C ASN A 70 8.13 25.10 16.84
N ASP A 71 8.19 25.38 18.14
CA ASP A 71 8.73 26.65 18.68
C ASP A 71 10.22 26.81 18.37
N THR A 72 10.98 25.71 18.40
CA THR A 72 12.42 25.70 18.08
C THR A 72 12.71 25.62 16.58
N ARG A 73 11.67 25.47 15.76
CA ARG A 73 11.76 25.23 14.31
C ARG A 73 12.70 24.07 13.98
N PHE A 74 12.52 22.91 14.61
CA PHE A 74 13.38 21.76 14.39
C PHE A 74 13.51 21.40 12.90
N ALA A 75 14.75 21.20 12.43
CA ALA A 75 15.11 21.05 11.01
C ALA A 75 14.57 22.18 10.09
N GLY A 76 14.38 23.39 10.63
CA GLY A 76 13.82 24.54 9.94
C GLY A 76 12.30 24.54 9.78
N ARG A 77 11.60 23.59 10.41
CA ARG A 77 10.15 23.31 10.25
C ARG A 77 9.36 23.58 11.53
N ASP A 78 8.11 23.98 11.38
CA ASP A 78 7.20 24.41 12.46
C ASP A 78 5.79 23.83 12.34
N ASP A 79 5.65 22.78 11.53
CA ASP A 79 4.42 22.02 11.25
C ASP A 79 4.54 20.55 11.69
N TRP A 80 5.33 20.28 12.73
CA TRP A 80 5.41 18.98 13.38
C TRP A 80 4.12 18.65 14.10
N ARG A 81 3.75 17.37 14.06
CA ARG A 81 2.59 16.80 14.76
C ARG A 81 2.91 15.40 15.27
N LEU A 82 2.06 14.91 16.17
CA LEU A 82 2.07 13.50 16.54
C LEU A 82 1.43 12.68 15.40
N PRO A 83 2.02 11.55 14.97
CA PRO A 83 1.47 10.72 13.91
C PRO A 83 0.14 10.11 14.34
N ASN A 84 -0.81 9.96 13.41
CA ASN A 84 -1.94 9.05 13.67
C ASN A 84 -1.46 7.58 13.68
N VAL A 85 -2.30 6.65 14.13
CA VAL A 85 -1.89 5.25 14.32
C VAL A 85 -1.43 4.59 13.01
N ARG A 86 -2.01 4.98 11.86
CA ARG A 86 -1.61 4.45 10.55
C ARG A 86 -0.26 4.96 10.10
N GLU A 87 0.01 6.24 10.31
CA GLU A 87 1.34 6.83 10.05
C GLU A 87 2.39 6.18 10.94
N LEU A 88 2.15 6.08 12.25
CA LEU A 88 3.13 5.51 13.18
C LEU A 88 3.41 4.03 12.86
N GLN A 89 2.38 3.30 12.44
CA GLN A 89 2.53 1.92 12.00
C GLN A 89 3.25 1.79 10.64
N SER A 90 3.25 2.83 9.81
CA SER A 90 3.91 2.77 8.50
C SER A 90 5.42 2.54 8.63
N ILE A 91 6.03 2.96 9.75
CA ILE A 91 7.47 2.78 10.01
C ILE A 91 7.85 1.48 10.73
N ALA A 92 6.87 0.65 11.12
CA ALA A 92 7.14 -0.66 11.73
C ALA A 92 7.72 -1.65 10.71
N ASN A 93 8.84 -2.30 11.02
CA ASN A 93 9.37 -3.38 10.19
C ASN A 93 9.11 -4.73 10.87
N TYR A 94 8.11 -5.46 10.38
CA TYR A 94 7.69 -6.77 10.93
C TYR A 94 8.73 -7.89 10.79
N GLN A 95 9.84 -7.65 10.07
CA GLN A 95 10.98 -8.56 10.00
C GLN A 95 12.06 -8.27 11.05
N ASP A 96 11.99 -7.11 11.71
CA ASP A 96 12.94 -6.70 12.74
C ASP A 96 12.32 -6.86 14.13
N LEU A 97 13.17 -6.89 15.16
CA LEU A 97 12.76 -7.11 16.54
C LEU A 97 13.70 -6.36 17.49
N LEU A 98 13.12 -5.62 18.45
CA LEU A 98 13.86 -4.91 19.51
C LEU A 98 14.99 -3.98 18.98
N PRO A 99 14.68 -2.94 18.18
CA PRO A 99 13.34 -2.49 17.79
C PRO A 99 12.87 -2.99 16.41
N ALA A 100 11.56 -3.09 16.22
CA ALA A 100 10.89 -3.45 14.97
C ALA A 100 10.78 -2.26 14.01
N VAL A 101 11.92 -1.71 13.59
CA VAL A 101 12.02 -0.58 12.64
C VAL A 101 13.20 -0.79 11.69
N SER A 102 13.13 -0.22 10.50
CA SER A 102 14.27 -0.23 9.57
C SER A 102 15.46 0.57 10.11
N PRO A 103 16.70 0.28 9.66
CA PRO A 103 17.92 0.96 10.16
C PRO A 103 17.89 2.48 10.13
N ALA A 104 17.15 3.09 9.18
CA ALA A 104 16.99 4.55 9.15
C ALA A 104 16.45 5.14 10.47
N PHE A 105 15.73 4.35 11.28
CA PHE A 105 15.19 4.74 12.57
C PHE A 105 15.97 4.20 13.78
N ASP A 106 16.90 3.27 13.59
CA ASP A 106 17.77 2.73 14.65
C ASP A 106 19.14 2.35 14.07
N ASP A 107 20.04 3.34 13.99
CA ASP A 107 21.38 3.18 13.44
C ASP A 107 22.38 4.02 14.23
N HIS A 108 23.49 3.38 14.61
CA HIS A 108 24.53 3.94 15.48
C HIS A 108 24.02 4.51 16.82
N CYS A 109 22.88 4.01 17.33
CA CYS A 109 22.32 4.46 18.61
C CYS A 109 23.27 4.13 19.78
N SER A 110 23.84 5.17 20.37
CA SER A 110 24.83 5.06 21.44
C SER A 110 24.74 6.25 22.39
N SER A 111 25.15 6.07 23.65
CA SER A 111 25.05 7.14 24.65
C SER A 111 25.85 8.38 24.21
N GLY A 112 25.20 9.54 24.27
CA GLY A 112 25.68 10.85 23.83
C GLY A 112 25.51 11.14 22.33
N CYS A 113 24.92 10.24 21.54
CA CYS A 113 24.72 10.50 20.12
C CYS A 113 23.54 11.45 19.88
N ASN A 114 23.70 12.42 18.98
CA ASN A 114 22.64 13.36 18.60
C ASN A 114 21.98 12.96 17.27
N VAL A 115 20.85 13.58 16.95
CA VAL A 115 20.01 13.27 15.77
C VAL A 115 20.71 13.39 14.41
N THR A 116 21.79 14.18 14.30
CA THR A 116 22.58 14.29 13.07
C THR A 116 23.65 13.21 12.94
N ALA A 117 23.95 12.49 14.02
CA ALA A 117 24.99 11.47 14.09
C ALA A 117 24.46 10.04 14.28
N CYS A 118 23.21 9.88 14.74
CA CYS A 118 22.56 8.58 14.93
C CYS A 118 21.05 8.68 14.68
N SER A 119 20.40 7.53 14.60
CA SER A 119 18.98 7.40 14.89
C SER A 119 18.79 6.36 15.98
N CYS A 120 17.85 6.61 16.87
CA CYS A 120 17.51 5.74 17.97
C CYS A 120 16.02 5.41 17.95
N THR A 121 15.65 4.20 18.35
CA THR A 121 14.27 3.83 18.68
C THR A 121 14.24 3.08 20.00
N PHE A 122 13.42 3.55 20.95
CA PHE A 122 13.13 2.79 22.15
C PHE A 122 12.23 1.59 21.79
N ALA A 123 12.53 0.41 22.32
CA ALA A 123 11.72 -0.77 22.07
C ALA A 123 10.54 -0.81 23.06
N GLY A 124 9.45 -0.10 22.73
CA GLY A 124 8.23 -0.05 23.53
C GLY A 124 7.10 0.76 22.88
N ASP A 125 6.14 1.18 23.70
CA ASP A 125 4.84 1.74 23.27
C ASP A 125 4.91 3.22 22.87
N TYR A 126 4.94 3.52 21.57
CA TYR A 126 4.94 4.89 21.07
C TYR A 126 3.52 5.41 20.87
N TRP A 127 3.21 6.58 21.44
CA TRP A 127 1.89 7.18 21.27
C TRP A 127 1.62 7.62 19.84
N SER A 128 0.40 7.37 19.38
CA SER A 128 -0.20 8.04 18.21
C SER A 128 -1.18 9.13 18.66
N SER A 129 -1.63 9.96 17.72
CA SER A 129 -2.67 10.97 17.93
C SER A 129 -4.10 10.43 17.88
N THR A 130 -4.27 9.13 17.60
CA THR A 130 -5.58 8.48 17.48
C THR A 130 -6.09 8.02 18.85
N SER A 131 -7.30 8.43 19.21
CA SER A 131 -7.99 7.95 20.43
C SER A 131 -8.64 6.59 20.21
N SER A 132 -8.82 5.81 21.27
CA SER A 132 -9.60 4.57 21.19
C SER A 132 -11.10 4.87 21.25
N GLU A 133 -11.86 4.51 20.23
CA GLU A 133 -13.31 4.73 20.23
C GLU A 133 -14.05 3.88 21.28
N THR A 134 -13.58 2.65 21.54
CA THR A 134 -14.17 1.79 22.59
C THR A 134 -13.85 2.27 24.01
N SER A 135 -12.75 2.99 24.20
CA SER A 135 -12.34 3.52 25.49
C SER A 135 -11.64 4.87 25.32
N PRO A 136 -12.38 5.99 25.18
CA PRO A 136 -11.78 7.27 24.79
C PRO A 136 -10.81 7.90 25.80
N SER A 137 -10.74 7.35 27.02
CA SER A 137 -9.67 7.63 28.00
C SER A 137 -8.33 6.99 27.65
N HIS A 138 -8.29 6.17 26.60
CA HIS A 138 -7.12 5.51 26.04
C HIS A 138 -6.80 6.08 24.66
N ALA A 139 -5.54 5.97 24.26
CA ALA A 139 -5.06 6.30 22.92
C ALA A 139 -4.33 5.11 22.33
N TRP A 140 -4.27 5.06 21.00
CA TRP A 140 -3.53 4.05 20.27
C TRP A 140 -2.03 4.27 20.37
N PHE A 141 -1.28 3.18 20.51
CA PHE A 141 0.16 3.15 20.41
C PHE A 141 0.61 2.05 19.46
N VAL A 142 1.83 2.19 18.96
CA VAL A 142 2.56 1.13 18.26
C VAL A 142 3.73 0.72 19.14
N ASP A 143 3.80 -0.57 19.49
CA ASP A 143 4.91 -1.14 20.25
C ASP A 143 6.05 -1.50 19.29
N PHE A 144 7.14 -0.75 19.30
CA PHE A 144 8.31 -1.06 18.48
C PHE A 144 9.18 -2.19 19.05
N GLN A 145 8.73 -2.96 20.05
CA GLN A 145 9.35 -4.24 20.34
C GLN A 145 9.17 -5.20 19.17
N ASP A 146 7.96 -5.29 18.61
CA ASP A 146 7.61 -6.24 17.56
C ASP A 146 6.59 -5.73 16.51
N GLY A 147 6.00 -4.54 16.68
CA GLY A 147 5.02 -3.95 15.77
C GLY A 147 3.56 -4.14 16.16
N LEU A 148 3.27 -4.55 17.40
CA LEU A 148 1.93 -4.61 17.98
C LEU A 148 1.25 -3.24 17.98
N VAL A 149 -0.07 -3.22 17.74
CA VAL A 149 -0.90 -2.02 17.82
C VAL A 149 -2.03 -2.25 18.81
N ALA A 150 -2.02 -1.46 19.88
CA ALA A 150 -2.97 -1.57 20.98
C ALA A 150 -3.23 -0.20 21.61
N THR A 151 -3.99 -0.18 22.69
CA THR A 151 -4.42 1.05 23.37
C THR A 151 -3.86 1.13 24.79
N GLY A 152 -3.41 2.30 25.19
CA GLY A 152 -2.93 2.59 26.54
C GLY A 152 -3.66 3.77 27.17
N SER A 153 -3.71 3.83 28.50
CA SER A 153 -4.34 4.94 29.23
C SER A 153 -3.64 6.26 28.93
N LYS A 154 -4.41 7.31 28.57
CA LYS A 154 -3.86 8.66 28.27
C LYS A 154 -3.13 9.31 29.45
N THR A 155 -3.36 8.83 30.67
CA THR A 155 -2.67 9.26 31.89
C THR A 155 -1.33 8.57 32.13
N GLY A 156 -1.06 7.47 31.42
CA GLY A 156 0.25 6.82 31.39
C GLY A 156 1.24 7.62 30.57
N THR A 157 2.53 7.34 30.72
CA THR A 157 3.62 7.98 29.97
C THR A 157 4.22 7.01 28.95
N GLY A 158 4.55 7.50 27.76
CA GLY A 158 5.18 6.73 26.69
C GLY A 158 6.02 7.62 25.78
N PRO A 159 6.97 7.05 25.03
CA PRO A 159 7.73 7.77 24.01
C PRO A 159 6.85 8.25 22.85
N VAL A 160 7.38 9.20 22.09
CA VAL A 160 6.75 9.79 20.91
C VAL A 160 7.79 9.97 19.82
N ARG A 161 7.34 10.04 18.56
CA ARG A 161 8.17 10.46 17.43
C ARG A 161 7.31 11.38 16.58
N ALA A 162 7.76 12.62 16.39
CA ALA A 162 7.00 13.56 15.58
C ALA A 162 7.15 13.27 14.08
N VAL A 163 6.13 13.66 13.33
CA VAL A 163 6.07 13.54 11.88
C VAL A 163 5.49 14.82 11.29
N ARG A 164 5.71 15.02 10.00
CA ARG A 164 5.13 16.11 9.21
C ARG A 164 5.01 15.72 7.74
N GLY A 165 4.26 16.51 6.98
CA GLY A 165 4.14 16.36 5.54
C GLY A 165 3.27 15.18 5.12
N GLY A 166 3.64 14.54 4.01
CA GLY A 166 2.84 13.51 3.34
C GLY A 166 2.72 13.81 1.85
N SER A 167 2.69 12.76 1.04
CA SER A 167 2.47 12.84 -0.40
C SER A 167 0.98 12.84 -0.73
N THR A 168 0.60 13.66 -1.71
CA THR A 168 -0.73 13.59 -2.34
C THR A 168 -0.82 12.50 -3.41
N SER A 169 0.30 11.91 -3.84
CA SER A 169 0.33 10.91 -4.91
C SER A 169 0.10 9.47 -4.42
N CYS A 170 0.52 9.15 -3.19
CA CYS A 170 0.29 7.85 -2.56
C CYS A 170 0.09 8.03 -1.04
N PRO A 171 -0.98 8.71 -0.62
CA PRO A 171 -1.29 8.89 0.79
C PRO A 171 -1.66 7.55 1.43
N LEU A 172 -1.25 7.34 2.68
CA LEU A 172 -1.85 6.32 3.53
C LEU A 172 -3.35 6.60 3.67
N PRO A 173 -4.22 5.59 3.82
CA PRO A 173 -5.60 5.82 4.22
C PRO A 173 -5.64 6.59 5.56
N ALA A 174 -6.62 7.46 5.73
CA ALA A 174 -6.92 8.09 7.01
C ALA A 174 -7.44 7.03 7.99
N THR A 175 -7.43 7.35 9.29
CA THR A 175 -7.92 6.43 10.33
C THR A 175 -9.45 6.31 10.34
N GLY A 176 -10.15 7.30 9.78
CA GLY A 176 -11.60 7.45 9.90
C GLY A 176 -12.02 8.29 11.11
N GLN A 177 -11.13 8.51 12.09
CA GLN A 177 -11.46 9.22 13.33
C GLN A 177 -11.86 10.67 13.05
N THR A 178 -13.00 11.09 13.60
CA THR A 178 -13.50 12.48 13.46
C THR A 178 -13.73 13.18 14.80
N THR A 179 -13.74 12.42 15.90
CA THR A 179 -14.04 12.92 17.25
C THR A 179 -12.75 13.14 18.05
N CYS A 180 -12.67 14.27 18.75
CA CYS A 180 -11.58 14.57 19.68
C CYS A 180 -12.02 14.40 21.13
N TRP A 181 -11.09 13.91 21.95
CA TRP A 181 -11.37 13.47 23.31
C TRP A 181 -10.32 14.01 24.27
N ASP A 182 -10.73 14.43 25.46
CA ASP A 182 -9.79 14.73 26.55
C ASP A 182 -9.20 13.44 27.17
N SER A 183 -8.30 13.60 28.15
CA SER A 183 -7.65 12.48 28.83
C SER A 183 -8.59 11.61 29.67
N SER A 184 -9.80 12.10 29.98
CA SER A 184 -10.84 11.34 30.69
C SER A 184 -11.77 10.58 29.75
N GLY A 185 -11.66 10.81 28.44
CA GLY A 185 -12.56 10.27 27.43
C GLY A 185 -13.85 11.07 27.27
N THR A 186 -13.83 12.36 27.61
CA THR A 186 -14.95 13.27 27.31
C THR A 186 -14.73 13.93 25.94
N VAL A 187 -15.78 13.99 25.12
CA VAL A 187 -15.74 14.69 23.82
C VAL A 187 -15.42 16.16 24.02
N ILE A 188 -14.49 16.69 23.23
CA ILE A 188 -14.09 18.10 23.22
C ILE A 188 -14.12 18.67 21.80
N PRO A 189 -14.19 20.01 21.63
CA PRO A 189 -13.98 20.62 20.32
C PRO A 189 -12.59 20.28 19.78
N CYS A 190 -12.52 19.86 18.51
CA CYS A 190 -11.26 19.44 17.89
C CYS A 190 -10.29 20.57 17.59
N ALA A 191 -10.77 21.81 17.38
CA ALA A 191 -9.92 22.90 16.91
C ALA A 191 -8.76 23.21 17.88
N GLY A 192 -7.53 23.14 17.38
CA GLY A 192 -6.29 23.41 18.08
C GLY A 192 -5.80 22.27 18.99
N THR A 193 -6.33 21.07 18.85
CA THR A 193 -5.94 19.92 19.68
C THR A 193 -4.75 19.13 19.12
N GLY A 194 -4.53 19.17 17.81
CA GLY A 194 -3.56 18.33 17.08
C GLY A 194 -3.92 16.85 17.04
N GLN A 195 -5.10 16.46 17.54
CA GLN A 195 -5.56 15.07 17.55
C GLN A 195 -5.94 14.60 16.16
N ASP A 196 -5.98 13.28 15.98
CA ASP A 196 -6.36 12.67 14.71
C ASP A 196 -7.74 13.11 14.21
N GLY A 197 -8.72 13.22 15.13
CA GLY A 197 -10.05 13.76 14.79
C GLY A 197 -10.06 15.20 14.25
N GLU A 198 -9.04 16.01 14.58
CA GLU A 198 -8.87 17.36 14.02
C GLU A 198 -8.18 17.32 12.66
N LEU A 199 -7.05 16.61 12.57
CA LEU A 199 -6.16 16.68 11.41
C LEU A 199 -6.58 15.75 10.28
N GLN A 200 -7.15 14.59 10.62
CA GLN A 200 -7.68 13.58 9.70
C GLN A 200 -6.70 13.26 8.56
N GLU A 201 -5.42 13.13 8.92
CA GLU A 201 -4.32 12.97 7.97
C GLU A 201 -4.43 11.64 7.21
N GLY A 202 -4.17 11.69 5.91
CA GLY A 202 -4.32 10.56 4.99
C GLY A 202 -5.48 10.74 4.01
N ALA A 203 -5.62 9.79 3.08
CA ALA A 203 -6.74 9.78 2.14
C ALA A 203 -8.02 9.29 2.85
N PRO A 204 -9.16 9.98 2.70
CA PRO A 204 -10.43 9.50 3.22
C PRO A 204 -10.70 8.05 2.82
N LEU A 205 -11.23 7.25 3.74
CA LEU A 205 -11.59 5.86 3.46
C LEU A 205 -12.61 5.82 2.31
N ALA A 206 -12.27 5.12 1.22
CA ALA A 206 -13.05 5.15 -0.01
C ALA A 206 -13.14 3.74 -0.61
N TYR A 207 -14.36 3.23 -0.69
CA TYR A 207 -14.65 1.86 -1.14
C TYR A 207 -15.77 1.84 -2.18
N VAL A 208 -15.67 0.90 -3.12
CA VAL A 208 -16.67 0.68 -4.17
C VAL A 208 -17.13 -0.77 -4.12
N ASP A 209 -18.42 -0.99 -3.86
CA ASP A 209 -19.05 -2.30 -4.03
C ASP A 209 -19.24 -2.59 -5.53
N ASN A 210 -18.65 -3.68 -6.01
CA ASN A 210 -18.71 -4.06 -7.42
C ASN A 210 -20.01 -4.82 -7.78
N GLY A 211 -20.82 -5.19 -6.78
CA GLY A 211 -22.10 -5.89 -6.97
C GLY A 211 -21.97 -7.36 -7.34
N ASP A 212 -20.76 -7.89 -7.39
CA ASP A 212 -20.42 -9.28 -7.73
C ASP A 212 -19.91 -10.09 -6.52
N GLY A 213 -20.02 -9.53 -5.32
CA GLY A 213 -19.46 -10.11 -4.10
C GLY A 213 -18.08 -9.55 -3.71
N THR A 214 -17.62 -8.49 -4.37
CA THR A 214 -16.33 -7.85 -4.06
C THR A 214 -16.47 -6.35 -3.76
N VAL A 215 -15.49 -5.82 -3.03
CA VAL A 215 -15.33 -4.39 -2.72
C VAL A 215 -13.94 -3.94 -3.15
N THR A 216 -13.84 -2.86 -3.92
CA THR A 216 -12.58 -2.22 -4.27
C THR A 216 -12.24 -1.11 -3.29
N ASP A 217 -11.07 -1.17 -2.69
CA ASP A 217 -10.45 -0.07 -1.95
C ASP A 217 -9.79 0.89 -2.95
N VAL A 218 -10.30 2.12 -3.01
CA VAL A 218 -9.86 3.14 -3.98
C VAL A 218 -8.47 3.68 -3.63
N ASN A 219 -8.08 3.64 -2.35
CA ASN A 219 -6.80 4.18 -1.89
C ASN A 219 -5.65 3.21 -2.21
N THR A 220 -5.86 1.91 -2.00
CA THR A 220 -4.84 0.88 -2.23
C THR A 220 -4.93 0.23 -3.60
N GLY A 221 -6.08 0.34 -4.27
CA GLY A 221 -6.37 -0.42 -5.49
C GLY A 221 -6.61 -1.91 -5.24
N LEU A 222 -6.68 -2.35 -3.97
CA LEU A 222 -6.95 -3.75 -3.64
C LEU A 222 -8.43 -4.06 -3.83
N MET A 223 -8.72 -5.28 -4.25
CA MET A 223 -10.08 -5.82 -4.33
C MET A 223 -10.25 -6.89 -3.26
N TRP A 224 -11.28 -6.72 -2.45
CA TRP A 224 -11.58 -7.52 -1.29
C TRP A 224 -12.83 -8.37 -1.52
N GLU A 225 -12.82 -9.57 -0.99
CA GLU A 225 -14.02 -10.40 -0.88
C GLU A 225 -15.01 -9.77 0.12
N LYS A 226 -16.31 -9.77 -0.23
CA LYS A 226 -17.40 -9.54 0.72
C LYS A 226 -17.78 -10.86 1.39
N LEU A 227 -18.09 -10.80 2.68
CA LEU A 227 -18.54 -11.97 3.43
C LEU A 227 -20.07 -11.96 3.55
N SER A 228 -20.64 -13.15 3.70
CA SER A 228 -22.07 -13.45 3.78
C SER A 228 -22.48 -13.90 5.19
N ASN A 229 -23.75 -14.26 5.35
CA ASN A 229 -24.29 -14.93 6.53
C ASN A 229 -25.29 -16.00 6.07
N ASP A 230 -24.80 -16.98 5.28
CA ASP A 230 -25.62 -17.96 4.57
C ASP A 230 -25.09 -19.41 4.63
N GLY A 231 -24.04 -19.66 5.42
CA GLY A 231 -23.36 -20.95 5.59
C GLY A 231 -22.51 -21.38 4.40
N THR A 232 -22.28 -20.51 3.41
CA THR A 232 -21.39 -20.80 2.27
C THR A 232 -19.92 -20.58 2.64
N VAL A 233 -19.00 -20.71 1.67
CA VAL A 233 -17.57 -20.43 1.88
C VAL A 233 -17.30 -18.98 2.30
N HIS A 234 -18.19 -18.06 1.92
CA HIS A 234 -18.10 -16.63 2.22
C HIS A 234 -18.67 -16.26 3.59
N ASP A 235 -19.21 -17.22 4.35
CA ASP A 235 -19.88 -16.92 5.62
C ASP A 235 -18.90 -16.33 6.64
N GLN A 236 -19.27 -15.20 7.26
CA GLN A 236 -18.45 -14.49 8.24
C GLN A 236 -18.08 -15.35 9.48
N ASP A 237 -18.92 -16.33 9.83
CA ASP A 237 -18.73 -17.21 10.99
C ASP A 237 -17.74 -18.35 10.68
N ASN A 238 -17.30 -18.50 9.42
CA ASN A 238 -16.27 -19.45 9.06
C ASN A 238 -14.93 -19.06 9.69
N THR A 239 -14.30 -20.03 10.36
CA THR A 239 -12.97 -19.85 10.93
C THR A 239 -12.03 -20.95 10.48
N TYR A 240 -10.75 -20.58 10.33
CA TYR A 240 -9.72 -21.44 9.76
C TYR A 240 -8.46 -21.40 10.62
N THR A 241 -7.79 -22.55 10.76
CA THR A 241 -6.39 -22.51 11.19
C THR A 241 -5.58 -21.74 10.16
N TRP A 242 -4.42 -21.21 10.56
CA TRP A 242 -3.63 -20.39 9.64
C TRP A 242 -3.25 -21.14 8.37
N ALA A 243 -2.91 -22.43 8.47
CA ALA A 243 -2.66 -23.27 7.30
C ALA A 243 -3.91 -23.50 6.43
N ASN A 244 -5.09 -23.67 7.05
CA ASN A 244 -6.36 -23.87 6.33
C ASN A 244 -6.91 -22.59 5.71
N ALA A 245 -6.44 -21.40 6.13
CA ALA A 245 -6.76 -20.15 5.45
C ALA A 245 -6.24 -20.18 4.00
N PHE A 246 -5.01 -20.67 3.79
CA PHE A 246 -4.43 -20.84 2.46
C PHE A 246 -5.02 -22.05 1.72
N ALA A 247 -4.88 -23.26 2.31
CA ALA A 247 -5.20 -24.51 1.62
C ALA A 247 -6.70 -24.83 1.55
N GLY A 248 -7.51 -24.16 2.37
CA GLY A 248 -8.96 -24.33 2.43
C GLY A 248 -9.67 -23.16 1.80
N HIS A 249 -9.73 -22.01 2.48
CA HIS A 249 -10.53 -20.86 2.07
C HIS A 249 -10.04 -20.24 0.75
N VAL A 250 -8.80 -19.77 0.71
CA VAL A 250 -8.21 -19.13 -0.49
C VAL A 250 -8.20 -20.09 -1.70
N ALA A 251 -7.77 -21.34 -1.50
CA ALA A 251 -7.81 -22.35 -2.56
C ALA A 251 -9.23 -22.58 -3.11
N THR A 252 -10.25 -22.61 -2.25
CA THR A 252 -11.65 -22.76 -2.68
C THR A 252 -12.12 -21.58 -3.53
N LEU A 253 -11.77 -20.34 -3.15
CA LEU A 253 -12.14 -19.16 -3.95
C LEU A 253 -11.49 -19.19 -5.34
N ASN A 254 -10.22 -19.59 -5.42
CA ASN A 254 -9.48 -19.68 -6.68
C ASN A 254 -10.01 -20.79 -7.59
N ASP A 255 -10.27 -21.97 -7.05
CA ASP A 255 -10.87 -23.09 -7.81
C ASP A 255 -12.27 -22.75 -8.33
N ALA A 256 -13.05 -22.01 -7.54
CA ALA A 256 -14.38 -21.54 -7.91
C ALA A 256 -14.37 -20.35 -8.89
N ARG A 257 -13.21 -19.75 -9.14
CA ARG A 257 -13.04 -18.49 -9.87
C ARG A 257 -13.98 -17.41 -9.32
N PHE A 258 -13.99 -17.21 -8.00
CA PHE A 258 -14.92 -16.27 -7.36
C PHE A 258 -14.82 -14.87 -7.97
N ALA A 259 -15.98 -14.29 -8.33
CA ALA A 259 -16.10 -13.05 -9.10
C ALA A 259 -15.30 -13.03 -10.43
N GLY A 260 -15.04 -14.20 -11.01
CA GLY A 260 -14.24 -14.35 -12.24
C GLY A 260 -12.73 -14.46 -12.03
N HIS A 261 -12.27 -14.40 -10.78
CA HIS A 261 -10.86 -14.30 -10.40
C HIS A 261 -10.33 -15.56 -9.72
N ASP A 262 -9.08 -15.91 -9.99
CA ASP A 262 -8.36 -17.09 -9.49
C ASP A 262 -6.99 -16.75 -8.86
N ASP A 263 -6.78 -15.48 -8.55
CA ASP A 263 -5.60 -14.87 -7.94
C ASP A 263 -5.88 -14.33 -6.53
N TRP A 264 -6.88 -14.87 -5.84
CA TRP A 264 -7.16 -14.56 -4.44
C TRP A 264 -6.02 -15.03 -3.55
N ARG A 265 -5.72 -14.24 -2.52
CA ARG A 265 -4.73 -14.53 -1.49
C ARG A 265 -5.19 -14.04 -0.12
N LEU A 266 -4.49 -14.50 0.90
CA LEU A 266 -4.63 -13.94 2.25
C LEU A 266 -3.90 -12.59 2.30
N PRO A 267 -4.49 -11.52 2.87
CA PRO A 267 -3.85 -10.21 2.95
C PRO A 267 -2.63 -10.27 3.86
N ASN A 268 -1.59 -9.50 3.56
CA ASN A 268 -0.57 -9.23 4.58
C ASN A 268 -1.14 -8.33 5.69
N VAL A 269 -0.41 -8.19 6.80
CA VAL A 269 -0.93 -7.49 7.97
C VAL A 269 -1.26 -6.01 7.68
N ARG A 270 -0.48 -5.36 6.80
CA ARG A 270 -0.68 -3.96 6.40
C ARG A 270 -1.90 -3.77 5.51
N GLU A 271 -2.12 -4.68 4.57
CA GLU A 271 -3.33 -4.70 3.74
C GLU A 271 -4.57 -4.88 4.61
N LEU A 272 -4.54 -5.83 5.56
CA LEU A 272 -5.70 -6.07 6.42
C LEU A 272 -5.99 -4.90 7.38
N GLN A 273 -4.96 -4.17 7.78
CA GLN A 273 -5.12 -2.92 8.54
C GLN A 273 -5.70 -1.80 7.69
N SER A 274 -5.46 -1.78 6.37
CA SER A 274 -5.92 -0.68 5.50
C SER A 274 -7.44 -0.52 5.54
N ILE A 275 -8.17 -1.60 5.80
CA ILE A 275 -9.64 -1.61 5.84
C ILE A 275 -10.26 -1.30 7.21
N LEU A 276 -9.45 -1.10 8.25
CA LEU A 276 -9.96 -0.67 9.57
C LEU A 276 -10.57 0.74 9.51
N ASP A 277 -11.61 0.95 10.30
CA ASP A 277 -12.11 2.29 10.63
C ASP A 277 -12.01 2.47 12.15
N TYR A 278 -11.19 3.42 12.59
CA TYR A 278 -10.91 3.68 14.00
C TYR A 278 -11.99 4.53 14.68
N ASP A 279 -12.99 5.04 13.94
CA ASP A 279 -14.18 5.74 14.46
C ASP A 279 -15.37 4.78 14.64
N THR A 280 -15.24 3.51 14.23
CA THR A 280 -16.29 2.49 14.35
C THR A 280 -15.84 1.30 15.20
N ILE A 281 -16.82 0.63 15.82
CA ILE A 281 -16.57 -0.51 16.71
C ILE A 281 -17.65 -1.57 16.47
N GLN A 282 -17.27 -2.84 16.60
CA GLN A 282 -18.18 -4.00 16.54
C GLN A 282 -19.08 -4.06 15.27
N PRO A 283 -18.50 -4.14 14.06
CA PRO A 283 -17.08 -4.24 13.73
C PRO A 283 -16.41 -2.90 13.38
N ALA A 284 -15.10 -2.81 13.55
CA ALA A 284 -14.27 -1.63 13.24
C ALA A 284 -13.96 -1.51 11.74
N VAL A 285 -15.00 -1.38 10.93
CA VAL A 285 -14.96 -1.17 9.48
C VAL A 285 -15.96 -0.10 9.06
N THR A 286 -15.80 0.41 7.84
CA THR A 286 -16.83 1.20 7.18
C THR A 286 -18.01 0.31 6.74
N PRO A 287 -19.19 0.90 6.45
CA PRO A 287 -20.35 0.15 5.94
C PRO A 287 -20.08 -0.65 4.67
N ALA A 288 -19.07 -0.30 3.87
CA ALA A 288 -18.70 -1.09 2.69
C ALA A 288 -18.39 -2.56 3.03
N PHE A 289 -17.93 -2.83 4.26
CA PHE A 289 -17.63 -4.17 4.74
C PHE A 289 -18.63 -4.74 5.75
N ASP A 290 -19.58 -3.95 6.24
CA ASP A 290 -20.64 -4.38 7.17
C ASP A 290 -21.96 -3.65 6.89
N ASP A 291 -22.73 -4.15 5.94
CA ASP A 291 -24.00 -3.57 5.50
C ASP A 291 -25.01 -4.65 5.11
N HIS A 292 -26.25 -4.48 5.58
CA HIS A 292 -27.37 -5.44 5.42
C HIS A 292 -27.07 -6.88 5.87
N CYS A 293 -26.15 -7.07 6.82
CA CYS A 293 -25.80 -8.39 7.32
C CYS A 293 -26.98 -9.03 8.09
N SER A 294 -27.54 -10.10 7.53
CA SER A 294 -28.69 -10.80 8.10
C SER A 294 -28.69 -12.29 7.72
N PRO A 295 -29.28 -13.18 8.53
CA PRO A 295 -29.28 -14.62 8.22
C PRO A 295 -29.88 -14.93 6.85
N GLY A 296 -29.14 -15.68 6.05
CA GLY A 296 -29.43 -16.05 4.66
C GLY A 296 -28.95 -15.05 3.60
N CYS A 297 -28.29 -13.94 3.96
CA CYS A 297 -27.79 -12.99 2.97
C CYS A 297 -26.53 -13.51 2.29
N SER A 298 -26.44 -13.38 0.97
CA SER A 298 -25.27 -13.77 0.17
C SER A 298 -24.27 -12.62 0.02
N ALA A 299 -23.01 -12.92 -0.32
CA ALA A 299 -21.96 -11.92 -0.56
C ALA A 299 -22.30 -10.88 -1.64
N THR A 300 -23.18 -11.22 -2.59
CA THR A 300 -23.66 -10.28 -3.63
C THR A 300 -24.75 -9.33 -3.13
N THR A 301 -25.37 -9.63 -1.99
CA THR A 301 -26.55 -8.92 -1.46
C THR A 301 -26.32 -8.23 -0.12
N CYS A 302 -25.24 -8.57 0.59
CA CYS A 302 -24.82 -7.96 1.84
C CYS A 302 -23.28 -7.93 1.90
N SER A 303 -22.74 -7.17 2.85
CA SER A 303 -21.39 -7.40 3.35
C SER A 303 -21.47 -7.63 4.85
N CYS A 304 -20.79 -8.66 5.33
CA CYS A 304 -20.70 -8.96 6.75
C CYS A 304 -19.24 -8.84 7.22
N THR A 305 -19.04 -8.43 8.47
CA THR A 305 -17.76 -8.56 9.16
C THR A 305 -17.99 -9.11 10.56
N PHE A 306 -17.55 -10.36 10.80
CA PHE A 306 -17.52 -10.91 12.14
C PHE A 306 -16.64 -10.03 13.05
N SER A 307 -17.12 -9.67 14.23
CA SER A 307 -16.38 -8.83 15.20
C SER A 307 -15.36 -9.65 15.98
N GLY A 308 -14.30 -10.09 15.30
CA GLY A 308 -13.22 -10.91 15.88
C GLY A 308 -11.90 -10.78 15.13
N ASP A 309 -11.03 -11.77 15.29
CA ASP A 309 -9.69 -11.76 14.72
C ASP A 309 -9.67 -12.33 13.30
N TYR A 310 -8.92 -11.66 12.42
CA TYR A 310 -8.73 -12.08 11.03
C TYR A 310 -7.27 -12.35 10.77
N TRP A 311 -6.98 -13.51 10.18
CA TRP A 311 -5.61 -13.87 9.84
C TRP A 311 -5.04 -12.96 8.75
N SER A 312 -3.80 -12.53 8.95
CA SER A 312 -2.94 -12.07 7.87
C SER A 312 -2.00 -13.18 7.40
N SER A 313 -1.37 -13.00 6.24
CA SER A 313 -0.32 -13.86 5.70
C SER A 313 1.06 -13.59 6.32
N THR A 314 1.18 -12.57 7.18
CA THR A 314 2.42 -12.17 7.82
C THR A 314 2.70 -13.04 9.05
N SER A 315 3.84 -13.73 9.05
CA SER A 315 4.31 -14.50 10.22
C SER A 315 4.99 -13.59 11.23
N SER A 316 4.93 -13.93 12.52
CA SER A 316 5.66 -13.18 13.55
C SER A 316 7.12 -13.63 13.62
N VAL A 317 8.05 -12.66 13.57
CA VAL A 317 9.49 -12.89 13.78
C VAL A 317 9.81 -13.16 15.25
N SER A 318 9.06 -12.55 16.19
CA SER A 318 9.15 -12.79 17.63
C SER A 318 8.71 -14.21 18.03
N GLY A 319 7.88 -14.88 17.22
CA GLY A 319 7.50 -16.26 17.44
C GLY A 319 6.98 -16.95 16.18
N ALA A 320 7.79 -17.81 15.56
CA ALA A 320 7.44 -18.49 14.30
C ALA A 320 6.19 -19.42 14.36
N SER A 321 5.69 -19.75 15.56
CA SER A 321 4.41 -20.46 15.76
C SER A 321 3.19 -19.55 15.64
N ASN A 322 3.40 -18.24 15.54
CA ASN A 322 2.38 -17.21 15.50
C ASN A 322 2.37 -16.51 14.15
N ALA A 323 1.19 -16.01 13.78
CA ALA A 323 0.98 -15.12 12.66
C ALA A 323 0.28 -13.87 13.18
N TRP A 324 0.52 -12.75 12.52
CA TRP A 324 -0.20 -11.53 12.81
C TRP A 324 -1.66 -11.66 12.42
N PHE A 325 -2.53 -11.09 13.25
CA PHE A 325 -3.95 -10.96 12.98
C PHE A 325 -4.38 -9.52 13.26
N VAL A 326 -5.50 -9.14 12.64
CA VAL A 326 -6.17 -7.86 12.89
C VAL A 326 -7.51 -8.15 13.55
N GLY A 327 -7.75 -7.52 14.70
CA GLY A 327 -8.98 -7.66 15.48
C GLY A 327 -10.00 -6.62 15.06
N PHE A 328 -11.09 -7.03 14.41
CA PHE A 328 -12.18 -6.14 13.99
C PHE A 328 -13.16 -5.83 15.12
N LEU A 329 -12.99 -6.42 16.30
CA LEU A 329 -13.74 -6.04 17.49
C LEU A 329 -13.28 -4.68 18.04
N TYR A 330 -11.96 -4.43 18.01
CA TYR A 330 -11.32 -3.28 18.65
C TYR A 330 -10.35 -2.50 17.75
N ALA A 331 -10.09 -2.94 16.52
CA ALA A 331 -9.08 -2.41 15.59
C ALA A 331 -7.61 -2.66 15.98
N ASN A 332 -7.33 -3.67 16.82
CA ASN A 332 -5.97 -3.99 17.27
C ASN A 332 -5.21 -4.88 16.28
N VAL A 333 -3.88 -4.88 16.40
CA VAL A 333 -2.97 -5.72 15.62
C VAL A 333 -2.09 -6.48 16.60
N ASP A 334 -2.09 -7.81 16.52
CA ASP A 334 -1.40 -8.66 17.49
C ASP A 334 -1.00 -10.01 16.84
N ALA A 335 -0.05 -10.71 17.45
CA ALA A 335 0.36 -12.06 17.10
C ALA A 335 0.30 -13.04 18.29
N PHE A 336 0.10 -12.57 19.52
CA PHE A 336 0.28 -13.33 20.76
C PHE A 336 -0.99 -13.49 21.60
N GLY A 337 -2.00 -12.62 21.43
CA GLY A 337 -3.27 -12.73 22.16
C GLY A 337 -4.07 -14.00 21.86
N ARG A 338 -3.75 -14.72 20.78
CA ARG A 338 -4.47 -15.93 20.36
C ARG A 338 -3.86 -17.21 20.94
N THR A 339 -4.67 -17.93 21.71
CA THR A 339 -4.28 -19.25 22.22
C THR A 339 -4.03 -20.23 21.08
N GLY A 340 -2.85 -20.87 21.09
CA GLY A 340 -2.47 -21.87 20.08
C GLY A 340 -1.82 -21.29 18.81
N GLY A 341 -1.69 -19.96 18.69
CA GLY A 341 -1.04 -19.32 17.53
C GLY A 341 -1.66 -19.79 16.20
N LYS A 342 -0.80 -20.20 15.26
CA LYS A 342 -1.19 -20.72 13.93
C LYS A 342 -2.10 -21.97 13.97
N SER A 343 -2.16 -22.67 15.11
CA SER A 343 -3.03 -23.86 15.27
C SER A 343 -4.45 -23.53 15.75
N GLY A 344 -4.70 -22.31 16.25
CA GLY A 344 -6.04 -21.82 16.55
C GLY A 344 -6.78 -21.34 15.29
N THR A 345 -8.10 -21.14 15.37
CA THR A 345 -8.95 -20.80 14.21
C THR A 345 -9.43 -19.35 14.23
N ALA A 346 -9.18 -18.56 13.18
CA ALA A 346 -9.61 -17.17 13.04
C ALA A 346 -10.39 -16.96 11.74
N SER A 347 -11.08 -15.83 11.62
CA SER A 347 -11.77 -15.44 10.38
C SER A 347 -10.76 -15.10 9.29
N VAL A 348 -11.22 -15.08 8.04
CA VAL A 348 -10.43 -14.75 6.86
C VAL A 348 -11.27 -13.85 5.97
N ARG A 349 -10.62 -12.89 5.32
CA ARG A 349 -11.17 -12.14 4.20
C ARG A 349 -10.11 -12.15 3.11
N ALA A 350 -10.41 -12.76 1.97
CA ALA A 350 -9.45 -12.78 0.88
C ALA A 350 -9.34 -11.42 0.19
N VAL A 351 -8.17 -11.19 -0.39
CA VAL A 351 -7.86 -10.00 -1.15
C VAL A 351 -7.12 -10.39 -2.42
N ARG A 352 -7.16 -9.53 -3.41
CA ARG A 352 -6.34 -9.61 -4.62
C ARG A 352 -5.91 -8.22 -5.05
N SER A 353 -4.81 -8.17 -5.77
CA SER A 353 -4.40 -6.95 -6.46
C SER A 353 -5.41 -6.65 -7.57
N ALA A 354 -5.75 -5.37 -7.78
CA ALA A 354 -6.50 -5.01 -8.98
C ALA A 354 -5.74 -5.52 -10.20
N SER A 355 -6.43 -6.27 -11.05
CA SER A 355 -5.92 -6.57 -12.38
C SER A 355 -5.73 -5.25 -13.11
N ILE A 356 -4.52 -4.71 -13.14
CA ILE A 356 -4.12 -3.92 -14.30
C ILE A 356 -4.22 -4.94 -15.43
N SER A 357 -5.21 -4.77 -16.31
CA SER A 357 -5.37 -5.59 -17.51
C SER A 357 -4.14 -5.36 -18.40
N THR A 358 -3.04 -6.05 -18.07
CA THR A 358 -1.90 -6.19 -18.94
C THR A 358 -2.36 -7.13 -20.03
N THR A 359 -2.77 -6.55 -21.15
CA THR A 359 -2.94 -7.30 -22.39
C THR A 359 -1.54 -7.73 -22.81
N THR A 360 -1.03 -8.79 -22.19
CA THR A 360 0.24 -9.41 -22.53
C THR A 360 0.03 -10.03 -23.90
N SER A 361 0.38 -9.28 -24.94
CA SER A 361 0.53 -9.84 -26.28
C SER A 361 1.78 -10.70 -26.25
N THR A 362 1.61 -11.99 -25.97
CA THR A 362 2.69 -12.97 -26.00
C THR A 362 3.19 -13.12 -27.43
N SER A 363 4.18 -12.33 -27.82
CA SER A 363 4.97 -12.57 -29.03
C SER A 363 5.79 -13.85 -28.81
N THR A 364 5.27 -14.95 -29.33
CA THR A 364 5.96 -16.25 -29.36
C THR A 364 7.08 -16.19 -30.38
N THR A 365 8.31 -16.04 -29.90
CA THR A 365 9.51 -16.23 -30.73
C THR A 365 9.70 -17.73 -30.97
N SER A 366 9.23 -18.22 -32.11
CA SER A 366 9.45 -19.60 -32.55
C SER A 366 10.92 -19.82 -32.91
N THR A 367 11.67 -20.49 -32.03
CA THR A 367 12.99 -21.04 -32.34
C THR A 367 12.81 -22.26 -33.23
N THR A 368 13.35 -22.19 -34.45
CA THR A 368 13.30 -23.30 -35.42
C THR A 368 14.38 -24.31 -35.07
N SER A 369 14.00 -25.46 -34.50
CA SER A 369 14.84 -26.66 -34.46
C SER A 369 14.39 -27.63 -35.55
N SER A 370 15.26 -27.85 -36.52
CA SER A 370 15.05 -28.78 -37.62
C SER A 370 15.30 -30.22 -37.16
N THR A 371 14.26 -31.04 -37.10
CA THR A 371 14.35 -32.50 -37.05
C THR A 371 13.59 -33.10 -38.23
N THR A 372 14.35 -33.80 -39.08
CA THR A 372 13.91 -34.50 -40.27
C THR A 372 13.19 -35.78 -39.88
N THR A 373 11.90 -35.90 -40.23
CA THR A 373 11.25 -37.22 -40.32
C THR A 373 10.22 -37.24 -41.44
N THR A 374 10.44 -38.19 -42.35
CA THR A 374 9.65 -38.51 -43.54
C THR A 374 8.29 -39.11 -43.16
N GLN A 375 7.19 -38.57 -43.67
CA GLN A 375 5.98 -39.35 -43.95
C GLN A 375 5.04 -38.68 -44.98
N GLU A 376 4.31 -39.56 -45.67
CA GLU A 376 3.55 -39.49 -46.92
C GLU A 376 2.25 -38.66 -46.85
N PRO A 377 1.71 -38.13 -47.98
CA PRO A 377 0.58 -37.21 -47.94
C PRO A 377 -0.75 -37.98 -47.86
N THR A 378 -1.63 -37.57 -46.93
CA THR A 378 -3.05 -37.97 -46.96
C THR A 378 -3.92 -36.72 -47.08
N THR A 379 -4.68 -36.68 -48.17
CA THR A 379 -5.63 -35.63 -48.54
C THR A 379 -6.93 -35.78 -47.74
N THR A 380 -7.39 -34.72 -47.07
CA THR A 380 -8.79 -34.65 -46.59
C THR A 380 -9.39 -33.26 -46.83
N THR A 381 -10.52 -33.29 -47.51
CA THR A 381 -11.40 -32.22 -47.99
C THR A 381 -12.02 -31.38 -46.87
N THR A 382 -11.98 -30.04 -47.01
CA THR A 382 -12.74 -29.09 -46.18
C THR A 382 -14.13 -28.87 -46.80
N THR A 383 -15.19 -29.17 -46.05
CA THR A 383 -16.58 -28.81 -46.37
C THR A 383 -16.93 -27.51 -45.66
N THR A 384 -17.26 -26.47 -46.44
CA THR A 384 -17.77 -25.19 -45.97
C THR A 384 -19.28 -25.29 -45.73
N THR A 385 -19.74 -24.98 -44.52
CA THR A 385 -21.17 -24.75 -44.24
C THR A 385 -21.33 -23.35 -43.67
N SER A 386 -22.02 -22.52 -44.43
CA SER A 386 -22.45 -21.16 -44.12
C SER A 386 -23.83 -21.16 -43.47
N THR A 387 -23.98 -20.52 -42.31
CA THR A 387 -25.29 -20.17 -41.73
C THR A 387 -25.27 -18.77 -41.12
N THR A 388 -25.90 -17.86 -41.87
CA THR A 388 -26.85 -16.80 -41.49
C THR A 388 -26.75 -16.11 -40.13
N THR A 389 -26.48 -14.81 -40.27
CA THR A 389 -26.68 -13.64 -39.42
C THR A 389 -28.02 -13.57 -38.69
N ALA A 390 -27.98 -13.16 -37.42
CA ALA A 390 -29.03 -12.39 -36.76
C ALA A 390 -28.39 -11.14 -36.13
N SER A 391 -29.04 -10.01 -36.36
CA SER A 391 -28.54 -8.65 -36.18
C SER A 391 -28.80 -8.15 -34.76
N THR A 392 -27.78 -7.59 -34.10
CA THR A 392 -27.96 -6.73 -32.92
C THR A 392 -27.10 -5.50 -33.08
N THR A 393 -27.76 -4.35 -33.00
CA THR A 393 -27.24 -3.01 -33.26
C THR A 393 -26.16 -2.61 -32.25
N THR A 394 -24.94 -2.36 -32.72
CA THR A 394 -23.89 -1.70 -31.94
C THR A 394 -23.54 -0.39 -32.63
N THR A 395 -23.65 0.71 -31.88
CA THR A 395 -23.27 2.05 -32.31
C THR A 395 -21.75 2.12 -32.43
N THR A 396 -21.23 2.01 -33.65
CA THR A 396 -19.80 2.19 -33.95
C THR A 396 -19.53 3.67 -34.23
N THR A 397 -18.91 4.37 -33.28
CA THR A 397 -18.27 5.66 -33.56
C THR A 397 -17.05 5.37 -34.43
N THR A 398 -17.16 5.71 -35.72
CA THR A 398 -16.08 5.58 -36.69
C THR A 398 -15.20 6.82 -36.57
N THR A 399 -14.02 6.71 -35.95
CA THR A 399 -12.96 7.71 -36.14
C THR A 399 -12.14 7.28 -37.34
N THR A 400 -12.47 7.84 -38.50
CA THR A 400 -11.53 7.98 -39.61
C THR A 400 -10.35 8.81 -39.14
N THR A 401 -9.18 8.21 -39.02
CA THR A 401 -7.92 8.95 -38.96
C THR A 401 -7.14 8.70 -40.26
N THR A 402 -7.22 9.73 -41.08
CA THR A 402 -6.45 10.04 -42.27
C THR A 402 -4.95 9.85 -42.04
N THR A 403 -4.28 9.17 -42.96
CA THR A 403 -2.82 9.18 -43.07
C THR A 403 -2.32 10.52 -43.62
N LEU A 404 -1.40 11.18 -42.91
CA LEU A 404 -0.40 12.11 -43.46
C LEU A 404 0.78 12.25 -42.46
N PRO A 405 2.05 12.32 -42.91
CA PRO A 405 3.23 12.27 -42.05
C PRO A 405 3.83 13.67 -41.75
N ALA A 406 4.16 13.89 -40.47
CA ALA A 406 5.13 14.84 -39.90
C ALA A 406 4.93 14.77 -38.36
N GLY A 407 5.86 14.38 -37.49
CA GLY A 407 7.23 13.93 -37.62
C GLY A 407 7.77 13.81 -36.19
N SER A 408 8.18 12.60 -35.80
CA SER A 408 9.31 12.30 -34.92
C SER A 408 9.38 12.89 -33.51
N CYS A 409 8.43 13.71 -33.06
CA CYS A 409 8.55 14.41 -31.79
C CYS A 409 8.08 13.57 -30.60
N GLY A 410 8.95 13.35 -29.62
CA GLY A 410 8.77 12.35 -28.57
C GLY A 410 9.27 10.95 -28.93
N ASP A 411 9.43 10.64 -30.22
CA ASP A 411 9.97 9.37 -30.72
C ASP A 411 11.50 9.45 -30.75
N VAL A 412 12.11 9.23 -29.59
CA VAL A 412 13.56 9.35 -29.41
C VAL A 412 14.30 8.11 -29.89
N ASN A 413 13.60 6.98 -30.04
CA ASN A 413 14.18 5.73 -30.47
C ASN A 413 14.07 5.47 -32.00
N ALA A 414 13.26 6.29 -32.69
CA ALA A 414 12.95 6.25 -34.12
C ALA A 414 12.18 4.99 -34.59
N ASP A 415 11.36 4.40 -33.71
CA ASP A 415 10.51 3.24 -34.04
C ASP A 415 9.14 3.62 -34.61
N GLY A 416 8.83 4.92 -34.66
CA GLY A 416 7.60 5.48 -35.21
C GLY A 416 6.46 5.59 -34.19
N ARG A 417 6.71 5.34 -32.91
CA ARG A 417 5.77 5.50 -31.80
C ARG A 417 6.33 6.49 -30.78
N VAL A 418 5.44 7.02 -29.96
CA VAL A 418 5.80 7.79 -28.77
C VAL A 418 5.15 7.06 -27.61
N ASP A 419 5.95 6.32 -26.86
CA ASP A 419 5.45 5.48 -25.77
C ASP A 419 6.41 5.46 -24.56
N ILE A 420 6.15 4.57 -23.61
CA ILE A 420 6.96 4.47 -22.39
C ILE A 420 8.43 4.09 -22.67
N ALA A 421 8.75 3.48 -23.81
CA ALA A 421 10.13 3.17 -24.17
C ALA A 421 10.94 4.44 -24.46
N ASP A 422 10.33 5.43 -25.12
CA ASP A 422 10.92 6.74 -25.33
C ASP A 422 11.19 7.47 -24.02
N ALA A 423 10.18 7.49 -23.15
CA ALA A 423 10.28 8.08 -21.81
C ALA A 423 11.43 7.45 -21.01
N LEU A 424 11.56 6.11 -21.03
CA LEU A 424 12.61 5.40 -20.33
C LEU A 424 14.01 5.74 -20.88
N LEU A 425 14.16 5.89 -22.19
CA LEU A 425 15.44 6.27 -22.79
C LEU A 425 15.88 7.68 -22.38
N VAL A 426 14.94 8.62 -22.33
CA VAL A 426 15.20 9.99 -21.86
C VAL A 426 15.55 9.98 -20.37
N ALA A 427 14.81 9.23 -19.53
CA ALA A 427 15.11 9.11 -18.11
C ALA A 427 16.49 8.50 -17.85
N GLN A 428 16.85 7.44 -18.59
CA GLN A 428 18.19 6.82 -18.49
C GLN A 428 19.30 7.77 -18.96
N PHE A 429 19.05 8.59 -19.97
CA PHE A 429 19.99 9.61 -20.42
C PHE A 429 20.20 10.69 -19.34
N ASP A 430 19.13 11.20 -18.73
CA ASP A 430 19.17 12.25 -17.71
C ASP A 430 20.02 11.85 -16.49
N VAL A 431 19.97 10.56 -16.11
CA VAL A 431 20.78 10.00 -15.01
C VAL A 431 22.15 9.45 -15.43
N GLY A 432 22.54 9.62 -16.70
CA GLY A 432 23.85 9.20 -17.21
C GLY A 432 24.02 7.70 -17.45
N LEU A 433 22.94 6.93 -17.47
CA LEU A 433 22.94 5.49 -17.80
C LEU A 433 22.87 5.22 -19.30
N ARG A 434 22.56 6.23 -20.12
CA ARG A 434 22.44 6.14 -21.58
C ARG A 434 23.27 7.20 -22.28
N GLU A 435 23.99 6.81 -23.31
CA GLU A 435 24.62 7.75 -24.24
C GLU A 435 23.62 8.25 -25.30
N CYS A 436 23.61 9.55 -25.54
CA CYS A 436 22.75 10.22 -26.50
C CYS A 436 23.24 10.01 -27.94
N GLY A 437 22.32 9.79 -28.89
CA GLY A 437 22.64 9.60 -30.31
C GLY A 437 23.11 8.17 -30.68
N ILE A 438 23.03 7.23 -29.74
CA ILE A 438 23.40 5.82 -29.94
C ILE A 438 22.19 4.94 -29.63
N ALA A 439 21.94 3.96 -30.50
CA ALA A 439 20.83 3.02 -30.35
C ALA A 439 20.75 2.43 -28.93
N PRO A 440 19.54 2.38 -28.32
CA PRO A 440 18.25 2.74 -28.91
C PRO A 440 17.97 4.24 -29.00
N PHE A 441 18.70 5.15 -28.34
CA PHE A 441 18.43 6.59 -28.38
C PHE A 441 19.00 7.24 -29.66
N THR A 442 18.37 6.98 -30.80
CA THR A 442 18.89 7.37 -32.13
C THR A 442 18.39 8.73 -32.64
N ASN A 443 17.33 9.28 -32.05
CA ASN A 443 16.72 10.54 -32.47
C ASN A 443 16.65 11.58 -31.34
N PRO A 444 17.79 12.13 -30.91
CA PRO A 444 17.84 13.13 -29.83
C PRO A 444 17.10 14.43 -30.13
N SER A 445 16.92 14.78 -31.40
CA SER A 445 16.20 15.99 -31.80
C SER A 445 14.72 15.99 -31.41
N ALA A 446 14.17 14.81 -31.10
CA ALA A 446 12.79 14.61 -30.68
C ALA A 446 12.52 14.83 -29.20
N CYS A 447 13.57 14.99 -28.38
CA CYS A 447 13.45 14.79 -26.94
C CYS A 447 12.72 15.91 -26.20
N ASP A 448 13.01 17.18 -26.53
CA ASP A 448 12.48 18.36 -25.81
C ASP A 448 11.00 18.61 -26.15
N VAL A 449 10.12 17.75 -25.63
CA VAL A 449 8.66 17.80 -25.81
C VAL A 449 7.99 18.79 -24.86
N ASN A 450 8.72 19.26 -23.84
CA ASN A 450 8.22 20.26 -22.89
C ASN A 450 8.58 21.71 -23.28
N LEU A 451 9.48 21.89 -24.26
CA LEU A 451 9.98 23.16 -24.80
C LEU A 451 10.83 23.98 -23.83
N ASP A 452 11.47 23.34 -22.84
CA ASP A 452 12.34 23.98 -21.86
C ASP A 452 13.80 24.14 -22.34
N GLY A 453 14.16 23.53 -23.48
CA GLY A 453 15.49 23.59 -24.07
C GLY A 453 16.44 22.48 -23.60
N ALA A 454 15.97 21.54 -22.78
CA ALA A 454 16.72 20.38 -22.32
C ALA A 454 16.05 19.07 -22.75
N CYS A 455 16.76 17.97 -22.53
CA CYS A 455 16.26 16.61 -22.71
C CYS A 455 16.44 15.90 -21.37
N ASN A 456 15.40 15.92 -20.53
CA ASN A 456 15.49 15.51 -19.12
C ASN A 456 14.24 14.77 -18.63
N ILE A 457 14.17 14.46 -17.33
CA ILE A 457 13.03 13.75 -16.74
C ILE A 457 11.66 14.44 -16.96
N GLY A 458 11.64 15.75 -17.18
CA GLY A 458 10.42 16.51 -17.51
C GLY A 458 9.85 16.15 -18.88
N ASP A 459 10.70 15.84 -19.86
CA ASP A 459 10.30 15.34 -21.17
C ASP A 459 9.81 13.90 -21.10
N ALA A 460 10.56 13.06 -20.38
CA ALA A 460 10.20 11.67 -20.10
C ALA A 460 8.81 11.59 -19.46
N LEU A 461 8.51 12.46 -18.50
CA LEU A 461 7.22 12.52 -17.83
C LEU A 461 6.08 12.83 -18.83
N ARG A 462 6.28 13.77 -19.76
CA ARG A 462 5.27 14.07 -20.80
C ARG A 462 5.03 12.86 -21.71
N MET A 463 6.09 12.20 -22.15
CA MET A 463 5.97 11.00 -22.99
C MET A 463 5.19 9.89 -22.26
N ALA A 464 5.53 9.63 -20.99
CA ALA A 464 4.82 8.66 -20.15
C ALA A 464 3.35 9.04 -19.92
N GLN A 465 3.05 10.32 -19.64
CA GLN A 465 1.68 10.81 -19.49
C GLN A 465 0.84 10.63 -20.75
N CYS A 466 1.43 10.78 -21.94
CA CYS A 466 0.68 10.50 -23.15
C CYS A 466 0.40 9.01 -23.32
N ASP A 467 1.39 8.14 -23.09
CA ASP A 467 1.23 6.69 -23.26
C ASP A 467 0.03 6.14 -22.47
N VAL A 468 -0.20 6.68 -21.27
CA VAL A 468 -1.36 6.35 -20.42
C VAL A 468 -2.63 7.15 -20.72
N GLY A 469 -2.63 7.99 -21.76
CA GLY A 469 -3.78 8.77 -22.22
C GLY A 469 -4.14 9.99 -21.37
N LEU A 470 -3.27 10.42 -20.44
CA LEU A 470 -3.50 11.61 -19.62
C LEU A 470 -3.37 12.91 -20.44
N ILE A 471 -2.50 12.90 -21.45
CA ILE A 471 -2.32 14.02 -22.39
C ILE A 471 -2.25 13.51 -23.85
N SER A 472 -2.26 14.42 -24.82
CA SER A 472 -2.10 14.08 -26.25
C SER A 472 -0.63 13.85 -26.63
N CYS A 473 -0.36 12.85 -27.49
CA CYS A 473 0.98 12.53 -28.02
C CYS A 473 1.34 13.42 -29.21
N ALA A 474 0.49 14.38 -29.56
CA ALA A 474 0.78 15.34 -30.60
C ALA A 474 1.72 16.43 -30.05
N PHE A 475 2.98 16.06 -29.81
CA PHE A 475 3.99 16.97 -29.29
C PHE A 475 4.56 17.90 -30.38
N THR A 476 5.00 19.07 -29.92
CA THR A 476 5.93 19.93 -30.65
C THR A 476 7.21 19.98 -29.84
N CYS A 477 8.36 19.79 -30.48
CA CYS A 477 9.65 19.80 -29.80
C CYS A 477 10.57 20.83 -30.40
N ARG A 478 11.49 21.28 -29.56
CA ARG A 478 12.66 22.01 -30.01
C ARG A 478 13.76 20.99 -30.31
N PRO A 479 14.51 21.12 -31.42
CA PRO A 479 15.60 20.20 -31.70
C PRO A 479 16.65 20.22 -30.60
N PHE A 480 16.72 19.16 -29.81
CA PHE A 480 17.80 18.92 -28.86
C PHE A 480 19.01 18.31 -29.59
N THR A 481 20.21 18.72 -29.17
CA THR A 481 21.47 18.17 -29.68
C THR A 481 22.24 17.62 -28.50
N CYS A 482 22.73 16.38 -28.61
CA CYS A 482 23.53 15.76 -27.57
C CYS A 482 24.72 16.68 -27.18
N PRO A 483 25.03 16.81 -25.88
CA PRO A 483 26.17 17.59 -25.40
C PRO A 483 27.53 17.02 -25.83
#